data_AF-A2FEB5-F1
#
_entry.id   AF-A2FEB5-F1
#
_cell.length_a   1.000
_cell.length_b   1.000
_cell.length_c   1.000
_cell.angle_alpha   90.00
_cell.angle_beta   90.00
_cell.angle_gamma   90.00
#
_symmetry.space_group_name_H-M   'P 1'
#
loop_
_entity.id
_entity.type
_entity.pdbx_description
1 polymer ?
#
loop_
_entity_poly.entity_id
_entity_poly.type
_entity_poly.pdbx_seq_one_letter_code
_entity_poly.pdbx_strand_id
1 'polypeptide(L)'
;MLTPDGKRQESKIYGETFYIPEYQEDNPSFYLQNGKKISQLTTPIKGFKIYVFTEALGNFSAPFTIQAVPSSEQHITTFVSVSFKVRPDFEKYGLSVMNQDGKQIVYMDSSELVKHPDAIFLDGGDWLKNGLKYHAIGALHDLGIIHTLSQSLFLNPYCLESNEKDLYVQYGLNGSFNVTLGRLFTDTYFAFEFFGFSQTDDEKLLRALKNASLIAQQAKTGDFGCTFDFGALRFAIARYHEAGFPHRMVDPRILTPDTHRELLDIVHHVASMFKMLGYIIEDDEFKSSLTRNLELFKKENSIKENYCGRKTIRVLLSATCNFDHKRLEIAAGIQGNDENPRLEIEADPRFIGIPAVTDMIDTIPNMQQIVTKMSQEITRSTSSTRSSCERLNERLVQCDKSLNSIKVTLDAVSSLSSIIDEKLEKAGNSLEEVMEAHANVEEQIMALSKKINTEFRGNVLFMLIPAIIVILVIKKLILSISYI
;
A
#
# COMPACT_ATOMS: atom_id res chain seq x y z
N MET A 1 34.24 7.61 20.81
CA MET A 1 35.38 7.15 19.99
C MET A 1 36.34 8.32 19.83
N LEU A 2 37.66 8.13 20.02
CA LEU A 2 38.67 9.18 19.77
C LEU A 2 39.04 9.16 18.28
N THR A 3 39.23 10.32 17.67
CA THR A 3 39.82 10.41 16.33
C THR A 3 41.34 10.18 16.38
N PRO A 4 41.99 9.88 15.23
CA PRO A 4 43.43 9.59 15.16
C PRO A 4 44.35 10.66 15.76
N ASP A 5 43.87 11.90 15.91
CA ASP A 5 44.67 13.03 16.38
C ASP A 5 44.57 13.30 17.90
N GLY A 6 44.02 12.36 18.69
CA GLY A 6 44.01 12.44 20.15
C GLY A 6 43.15 13.56 20.76
N LYS A 7 42.39 14.31 19.95
CA LYS A 7 41.39 15.26 20.45
C LYS A 7 40.18 14.50 20.97
N ARG A 8 39.76 14.79 22.21
CA ARG A 8 38.43 14.38 22.69
C ARG A 8 37.41 14.83 21.64
N GLN A 9 36.60 13.89 21.19
CA GLN A 9 35.41 14.19 20.41
C GLN A 9 34.54 15.09 21.29
N GLU A 10 34.67 16.41 21.15
CA GLU A 10 33.77 17.34 21.81
C GLU A 10 32.36 16.92 21.40
N SER A 11 31.56 16.54 22.40
CA SER A 11 30.15 16.26 22.21
C SER A 11 29.53 17.54 21.67
N LYS A 12 29.38 17.62 20.34
CA LYS A 12 28.46 18.56 19.71
C LYS A 12 27.17 18.42 20.49
N ILE A 13 26.80 19.48 21.21
CA ILE A 13 25.61 19.52 22.05
C ILE A 13 24.45 19.23 21.11
N TYR A 14 23.96 18.00 21.12
CA TYR A 14 22.69 17.65 20.48
C TYR A 14 21.60 18.27 21.36
N GLY A 15 20.58 18.86 20.73
CA GLY A 15 19.52 19.60 21.42
C GLY A 15 18.59 18.71 22.26
N GLU A 16 17.38 19.20 22.51
CA GLU A 16 16.34 18.47 23.26
C GLU A 16 16.13 17.04 22.71
N THR A 17 15.92 16.10 23.64
CA THR A 17 15.66 14.69 23.33
C THR A 17 14.16 14.44 23.25
N PHE A 18 13.73 13.89 22.12
CA PHE A 18 12.35 13.51 21.85
C PHE A 18 12.19 12.00 21.77
N TYR A 19 11.02 11.50 22.14
CA TYR A 19 10.64 10.10 22.07
C TYR A 19 9.58 9.93 20.99
N ILE A 20 9.90 9.13 19.98
CA ILE A 20 9.06 8.90 18.79
C ILE A 20 8.80 7.39 18.61
N PRO A 21 7.64 7.00 18.04
CA PRO A 21 7.29 5.58 17.89
C PRO A 21 8.03 4.88 16.73
N GLU A 22 8.53 5.65 15.78
CA GLU A 22 9.19 5.16 14.57
C GLU A 22 10.45 5.98 14.30
N TYR A 23 11.52 5.32 13.82
CA TYR A 23 12.71 6.00 13.32
C TYR A 23 13.18 5.26 12.06
N GLN A 24 13.14 5.96 10.93
CA GLN A 24 13.61 5.42 9.65
C GLN A 24 14.97 6.02 9.33
N GLU A 25 16.02 5.26 9.65
CA GLU A 25 17.40 5.63 9.33
C GLU A 25 17.55 5.70 7.79
N ASP A 26 18.19 6.75 7.30
CA ASP A 26 18.46 6.99 5.86
C ASP A 26 17.25 7.23 4.94
N ASN A 27 16.02 7.35 5.45
CA ASN A 27 14.88 7.76 4.63
C ASN A 27 14.83 9.30 4.44
N PRO A 28 15.05 9.83 3.22
CA PRO A 28 15.07 11.26 2.92
C PRO A 28 13.68 11.88 2.80
N SER A 29 12.61 11.16 3.14
CA SER A 29 11.23 11.69 3.21
C SER A 29 10.59 11.53 4.57
N PHE A 30 11.22 10.77 5.47
CA PHE A 30 10.84 10.73 6.87
C PHE A 30 10.86 12.14 7.45
N TYR A 31 9.81 12.56 8.18
CA TYR A 31 9.68 13.95 8.67
C TYR A 31 10.82 14.43 9.60
N LEU A 32 11.67 13.51 10.04
CA LEU A 32 12.76 13.71 11.00
C LEU A 32 14.16 13.53 10.39
N GLN A 33 14.36 13.95 9.14
CA GLN A 33 15.60 13.78 8.35
C GLN A 33 16.90 14.28 9.02
N ASN A 34 16.79 15.13 10.04
CA ASN A 34 17.92 15.68 10.80
C ASN A 34 18.02 15.14 12.24
N GLY A 35 17.19 14.16 12.57
CA GLY A 35 17.21 13.47 13.84
C GLY A 35 18.37 12.52 13.92
N LYS A 36 19.03 12.47 15.08
CA LYS A 36 19.99 11.43 15.41
C LYS A 36 19.46 10.60 16.54
N LYS A 37 19.34 9.30 16.28
CA LYS A 37 19.08 8.29 17.31
C LYS A 37 20.16 8.40 18.40
N ILE A 38 19.72 8.62 19.63
CA ILE A 38 20.61 8.83 20.80
C ILE A 38 20.96 7.47 21.43
N SER A 39 19.97 6.58 21.49
CA SER A 39 20.09 5.26 22.09
C SER A 39 19.64 4.19 21.10
N GLN A 40 20.39 3.09 21.04
CA GLN A 40 19.94 1.88 20.36
C GLN A 40 18.83 1.16 21.14
N LEU A 41 18.81 1.32 22.47
CA LEU A 41 17.76 0.78 23.33
C LEU A 41 16.49 1.61 23.22
N THR A 42 15.40 0.90 23.06
CA THR A 42 14.06 1.47 23.01
C THR A 42 13.51 1.66 24.42
N THR A 43 12.60 2.62 24.58
CA THR A 43 12.04 2.98 25.88
C THR A 43 10.55 2.66 25.90
N PRO A 44 10.09 1.74 26.76
CA PRO A 44 8.66 1.52 26.96
C PRO A 44 8.06 2.69 27.73
N ILE A 45 6.93 3.20 27.25
CA ILE A 45 6.17 4.29 27.88
C ILE A 45 4.69 3.90 27.94
N LYS A 46 4.06 4.14 29.10
CA LYS A 46 2.64 3.84 29.36
C LYS A 46 1.72 4.96 28.88
N GLY A 47 0.50 4.60 28.49
CA GLY A 47 -0.59 5.54 28.19
C GLY A 47 -0.72 5.90 26.71
N PHE A 48 -0.15 5.09 25.81
CA PHE A 48 -0.20 5.34 24.36
C PHE A 48 -0.57 4.08 23.59
N LYS A 49 -1.40 4.24 22.57
CA LYS A 49 -1.70 3.25 21.53
C LYS A 49 -0.94 3.60 20.26
N ILE A 50 -0.48 2.60 19.51
CA ILE A 50 0.12 2.81 18.18
C ILE A 50 -0.93 2.62 17.10
N TYR A 51 -1.00 3.58 16.19
CA TYR A 51 -1.79 3.48 14.98
C TYR A 51 -0.88 3.44 13.75
N VAL A 52 -1.24 2.57 12.81
CA VAL A 52 -0.61 2.43 11.49
C VAL A 52 -1.46 3.15 10.47
N PHE A 53 -0.83 4.01 9.68
CA PHE A 53 -1.47 4.66 8.55
C PHE A 53 -1.31 3.78 7.33
N THR A 54 -2.39 3.13 6.90
CA THR A 54 -2.38 2.16 5.80
C THR A 54 -1.89 2.75 4.48
N GLU A 55 -2.17 4.03 4.24
CA GLU A 55 -1.67 4.77 3.08
C GLU A 55 -0.14 4.95 3.08
N ALA A 56 0.49 4.89 4.25
CA ALA A 56 1.93 5.03 4.41
C ALA A 56 2.67 3.67 4.42
N LEU A 57 1.97 2.54 4.61
CA LEU A 57 2.59 1.21 4.69
C LEU A 57 3.40 0.84 3.46
N GLY A 58 2.86 1.11 2.28
CA GLY A 58 3.55 0.85 1.02
C GLY A 58 4.40 2.02 0.53
N ASN A 59 4.40 3.17 1.22
CA ASN A 59 4.90 4.45 0.73
C ASN A 59 6.00 5.02 1.64
N PHE A 60 7.25 4.82 1.26
CA PHE A 60 8.40 5.35 2.02
C PHE A 60 8.54 6.86 1.92
N SER A 61 7.78 7.53 1.06
CA SER A 61 7.74 8.99 1.01
C SER A 61 6.72 9.62 1.96
N ALA A 62 5.94 8.81 2.68
CA ALA A 62 5.09 9.32 3.74
C ALA A 62 5.94 9.92 4.88
N PRO A 63 5.47 10.98 5.55
CA PRO A 63 6.21 11.58 6.65
C PRO A 63 6.45 10.55 7.76
N PHE A 64 5.44 9.76 8.11
CA PHE A 64 5.52 8.67 9.08
C PHE A 64 4.58 7.54 8.66
N THR A 65 4.88 6.31 9.08
CA THR A 65 4.03 5.12 8.87
C THR A 65 3.17 4.83 10.08
N ILE A 66 3.69 5.12 11.28
CA ILE A 66 2.99 4.93 12.54
C ILE A 66 3.05 6.15 13.43
N GLN A 67 2.07 6.28 14.31
CA GLN A 67 2.06 7.32 15.33
C GLN A 67 1.45 6.84 16.64
N ALA A 68 1.99 7.34 17.75
CA ALA A 68 1.46 7.13 19.08
C ALA A 68 0.32 8.11 19.36
N VAL A 69 -0.78 7.60 19.91
CA VAL A 69 -1.97 8.37 20.29
C VAL A 69 -2.24 8.13 21.78
N PRO A 70 -2.47 9.19 22.59
CA PRO A 70 -2.78 9.07 24.01
C PRO A 70 -4.00 8.19 24.24
N SER A 71 -3.93 7.37 25.28
CA SER A 71 -4.97 6.42 25.65
C SER A 71 -5.16 6.40 27.16
N SER A 72 -6.41 6.39 27.60
CA SER A 72 -6.77 6.21 29.02
C SER A 72 -6.42 4.83 29.54
N GLU A 73 -6.40 3.82 28.67
CA GLU A 73 -5.93 2.47 28.97
C GLU A 73 -4.39 2.45 29.10
N GLN A 74 -3.85 1.71 30.08
CA GLN A 74 -2.41 1.63 30.39
C GLN A 74 -1.59 0.80 29.38
N HIS A 75 -1.79 1.04 28.08
CA HIS A 75 -0.99 0.42 27.02
C HIS A 75 0.47 0.83 27.12
N ILE A 76 1.37 -0.13 26.92
CA ILE A 76 2.81 0.10 26.89
C ILE A 76 3.26 0.14 25.43
N THR A 77 3.73 1.30 25.01
CA THR A 77 4.27 1.52 23.67
C THR A 77 5.77 1.74 23.73
N THR A 78 6.49 1.21 22.75
CA THR A 78 7.94 1.32 22.64
C THR A 78 8.33 2.53 21.80
N PHE A 79 9.19 3.39 22.34
CA PHE A 79 9.67 4.61 21.68
C PHE A 79 11.19 4.59 21.46
N VAL A 80 11.65 5.31 20.44
CA VAL A 80 13.06 5.59 20.17
C VAL A 80 13.39 7.00 20.62
N SER A 81 14.53 7.18 21.29
CA SER A 81 15.02 8.51 21.65
C SER A 81 15.84 9.12 20.51
N VAL A 82 15.44 10.32 20.09
CA VAL A 82 16.02 11.05 18.97
C VAL A 82 16.32 12.48 19.40
N SER A 83 17.50 12.95 19.04
CA SER A 83 17.90 14.35 19.25
C SER A 83 17.94 15.07 17.93
N PHE A 84 17.57 16.35 17.94
CA PHE A 84 17.65 17.20 16.78
C PHE A 84 18.62 18.34 17.02
N LYS A 85 19.31 18.77 15.96
CA LYS A 85 20.03 20.05 15.97
C LYS A 85 19.06 21.23 15.88
N VAL A 86 18.01 21.07 15.08
CA VAL A 86 16.92 22.04 14.89
C VAL A 86 15.62 21.30 15.09
N ARG A 87 14.78 21.77 16.01
CA ARG A 87 13.49 21.15 16.32
C ARG A 87 12.60 21.12 15.06
N PRO A 88 12.08 19.96 14.66
CA PRO A 88 11.10 19.86 13.58
C PRO A 88 9.81 20.61 13.94
N ASP A 89 9.15 21.15 12.92
CA ASP A 89 7.79 21.65 13.03
C ASP A 89 6.82 20.45 13.04
N PHE A 90 6.52 19.95 14.25
CA PHE A 90 5.64 18.80 14.47
C PHE A 90 4.18 19.11 14.09
N GLU A 91 3.73 20.34 14.33
CA GLU A 91 2.34 20.75 14.09
C GLU A 91 1.98 20.70 12.60
N LYS A 92 2.94 21.00 11.71
CA LYS A 92 2.78 20.83 10.26
C LYS A 92 2.35 19.41 9.85
N TYR A 93 2.67 18.41 10.66
CA TYR A 93 2.32 17.00 10.43
C TYR A 93 1.16 16.53 11.30
N GLY A 94 0.46 17.44 12.00
CA GLY A 94 -0.61 17.08 12.94
C GLY A 94 -0.10 16.44 14.24
N LEU A 95 1.16 16.70 14.62
CA LEU A 95 1.80 16.10 15.78
C LEU A 95 2.02 17.12 16.89
N SER A 96 1.81 16.65 18.12
CA SER A 96 1.95 17.39 19.36
C SER A 96 3.10 16.82 20.21
N VAL A 97 3.62 17.63 21.14
CA VAL A 97 4.65 17.20 22.09
C VAL A 97 4.14 17.35 23.51
N MET A 98 4.21 16.29 24.32
CA MET A 98 3.90 16.33 25.75
C MET A 98 5.10 15.90 26.58
N ASN A 99 5.19 16.44 27.79
CA ASN A 99 6.15 15.99 28.78
C ASN A 99 5.49 14.98 29.74
N GLN A 100 6.00 13.76 29.78
CA GLN A 100 5.58 12.73 30.72
C GLN A 100 6.82 12.12 31.36
N ASP A 101 6.90 12.16 32.70
CA ASP A 101 8.04 11.65 33.47
C ASP A 101 9.41 12.21 32.99
N GLY A 102 9.43 13.48 32.57
CA GLY A 102 10.64 14.14 32.05
C GLY A 102 11.00 13.79 30.60
N LYS A 103 10.17 13.01 29.90
CA LYS A 103 10.36 12.63 28.50
C LYS A 103 9.48 13.49 27.59
N GLN A 104 10.07 14.10 26.57
CA GLN A 104 9.31 14.79 25.53
C GLN A 104 8.81 13.80 24.48
N ILE A 105 7.55 13.41 24.58
CA ILE A 105 6.92 12.40 23.72
C ILE A 105 6.23 13.12 22.56
N VAL A 106 6.54 12.70 21.34
CA VAL A 106 5.84 13.15 20.13
C VAL A 106 4.66 12.22 19.88
N TYR A 107 3.46 12.78 19.81
CA TYR A 107 2.21 12.03 19.67
C TYR A 107 1.24 12.72 18.71
N MET A 108 0.18 12.02 18.31
CA MET A 108 -0.94 12.57 17.56
C MET A 108 -2.16 12.63 18.48
N ASP A 109 -2.84 13.78 18.48
CA ASP A 109 -4.09 13.96 19.22
C ASP A 109 -5.21 13.09 18.64
N SER A 110 -6.11 12.59 19.49
CA SER A 110 -7.24 11.76 19.04
C SER A 110 -8.17 12.49 18.06
N SER A 111 -8.26 13.82 18.15
CA SER A 111 -9.00 14.66 17.20
C SER A 111 -8.36 14.69 15.82
N GLU A 112 -7.03 14.58 15.73
CA GLU A 112 -6.31 14.50 14.47
C GLU A 112 -6.43 13.09 13.86
N LEU A 113 -6.39 12.05 14.69
CA LEU A 113 -6.56 10.66 14.25
C LEU A 113 -7.87 10.44 13.49
N VAL A 114 -8.96 11.13 13.88
CA VAL A 114 -10.28 11.03 13.20
C VAL A 114 -10.20 11.44 11.72
N LYS A 115 -9.21 12.24 11.31
CA LYS A 115 -8.97 12.60 9.90
C LYS A 115 -8.37 11.45 9.08
N HIS A 116 -7.99 10.36 9.72
CA HIS A 116 -7.36 9.19 9.13
C HIS A 116 -8.24 7.94 9.38
N PRO A 117 -9.37 7.78 8.68
CA PRO A 117 -10.30 6.68 8.91
C PRO A 117 -9.69 5.30 8.65
N ASP A 118 -8.66 5.23 7.80
CA ASP A 118 -7.97 3.99 7.43
C ASP A 118 -6.79 3.67 8.38
N ALA A 119 -6.67 4.39 9.50
CA ALA A 119 -5.65 4.12 10.51
C ALA A 119 -6.02 2.89 11.35
N ILE A 120 -5.10 1.94 11.48
CA ILE A 120 -5.33 0.67 12.16
C ILE A 120 -4.59 0.67 13.50
N PHE A 121 -5.32 0.39 14.58
CA PHE A 121 -4.70 0.19 15.90
C PHE A 121 -3.86 -1.10 15.90
N LEU A 122 -2.62 -1.01 16.36
CA LEU A 122 -1.76 -2.16 16.62
C LEU A 122 -1.75 -2.50 18.11
N ASP A 123 -2.49 -3.55 18.47
CA ASP A 123 -2.48 -4.11 19.83
C ASP A 123 -1.30 -5.07 20.01
N GLY A 124 -0.23 -4.62 20.63
CA GLY A 124 0.97 -5.42 20.83
C GLY A 124 1.76 -5.62 19.53
N GLY A 125 2.91 -4.97 19.44
CA GLY A 125 3.78 -5.11 18.27
C GLY A 125 5.04 -4.28 18.44
N ASP A 126 6.18 -4.88 18.12
CA ASP A 126 7.45 -4.15 18.07
C ASP A 126 7.67 -3.68 16.63
N TRP A 127 7.14 -2.50 16.30
CA TRP A 127 7.33 -1.87 14.98
C TRP A 127 8.81 -1.82 14.59
N LEU A 128 9.68 -1.59 15.56
CA LEU A 128 11.11 -1.45 15.32
C LEU A 128 11.75 -2.80 14.93
N LYS A 129 11.17 -3.92 15.33
CA LYS A 129 11.62 -5.26 14.90
C LYS A 129 10.93 -5.72 13.61
N ASN A 130 9.67 -5.37 13.41
CA ASN A 130 8.82 -5.93 12.35
C ASN A 130 8.51 -4.93 11.21
N GLY A 131 9.06 -3.72 11.21
CA GLY A 131 8.72 -2.66 10.26
C GLY A 131 8.80 -3.12 8.81
N LEU A 132 9.87 -3.81 8.40
CA LEU A 132 10.01 -4.33 7.04
C LEU A 132 8.90 -5.35 6.67
N LYS A 133 8.52 -6.21 7.61
CA LYS A 133 7.41 -7.16 7.42
C LYS A 133 6.09 -6.39 7.20
N TYR A 134 5.85 -5.31 7.95
CA TYR A 134 4.65 -4.50 7.80
C TYR A 134 4.64 -3.71 6.49
N HIS A 135 5.77 -3.18 6.06
CA HIS A 135 5.90 -2.58 4.73
C HIS A 135 5.62 -3.60 3.61
N ALA A 136 6.07 -4.85 3.78
CA ALA A 136 5.75 -5.90 2.81
C ALA A 136 4.25 -6.24 2.76
N ILE A 137 3.53 -6.16 3.88
CA ILE A 137 2.05 -6.27 3.89
C ILE A 137 1.44 -5.13 3.05
N GLY A 138 1.94 -3.91 3.19
CA GLY A 138 1.54 -2.77 2.35
C GLY A 138 1.78 -3.03 0.85
N ALA A 139 2.96 -3.54 0.50
CA ALA A 139 3.29 -3.90 -0.88
C ALA A 139 2.37 -5.00 -1.45
N LEU A 140 2.08 -6.03 -0.66
CA LEU A 140 1.16 -7.10 -1.05
C LEU A 140 -0.28 -6.60 -1.26
N HIS A 141 -0.70 -5.60 -0.49
CA HIS A 141 -1.98 -4.93 -0.71
C HIS A 141 -1.97 -4.14 -2.03
N ASP A 142 -0.92 -3.39 -2.29
CA ASP A 142 -0.79 -2.61 -3.54
C ASP A 142 -0.66 -3.50 -4.78
N LEU A 143 -0.22 -4.74 -4.62
CA LEU A 143 -0.19 -5.80 -5.65
C LEU A 143 -1.49 -6.60 -5.74
N GLY A 144 -2.49 -6.30 -4.91
CA GLY A 144 -3.79 -6.98 -4.92
C GLY A 144 -3.76 -8.42 -4.41
N ILE A 145 -2.69 -8.83 -3.72
CA ILE A 145 -2.63 -10.12 -3.01
C ILE A 145 -3.43 -10.05 -1.71
N ILE A 146 -3.30 -8.94 -0.97
CA ILE A 146 -4.10 -8.67 0.23
C ILE A 146 -5.19 -7.66 -0.13
N HIS A 147 -6.45 -8.08 -0.06
CA HIS A 147 -7.57 -7.22 -0.46
C HIS A 147 -8.01 -6.21 0.60
N THR A 148 -7.79 -6.49 1.88
CA THR A 148 -8.20 -5.62 2.97
C THR A 148 -7.13 -5.59 4.03
N LEU A 149 -6.70 -4.39 4.43
CA LEU A 149 -5.80 -4.20 5.56
C LEU A 149 -6.60 -4.19 6.86
N SER A 150 -6.34 -5.13 7.75
CA SER A 150 -6.99 -5.24 9.06
C SER A 150 -5.96 -5.47 10.16
N GLN A 151 -6.34 -5.19 11.41
CA GLN A 151 -5.49 -5.43 12.58
C GLN A 151 -4.99 -6.88 12.68
N SER A 152 -5.84 -7.86 12.33
CA SER A 152 -5.51 -9.29 12.41
C SER A 152 -4.33 -9.70 11.53
N LEU A 153 -4.06 -8.99 10.41
CA LEU A 153 -2.91 -9.27 9.55
C LEU A 153 -1.57 -8.96 10.23
N PHE A 154 -1.55 -7.94 11.08
CA PHE A 154 -0.33 -7.52 11.77
C PHE A 154 -0.02 -8.43 12.98
N LEU A 155 -1.06 -9.05 13.56
CA LEU A 155 -0.93 -9.93 14.72
C LEU A 155 -0.61 -11.39 14.34
N ASN A 156 -0.95 -11.82 13.13
CA ASN A 156 -0.74 -13.21 12.72
C ASN A 156 0.66 -13.43 12.11
N PRO A 157 1.55 -14.19 12.77
CA PRO A 157 2.90 -14.43 12.27
C PRO A 157 2.91 -15.18 10.92
N TYR A 158 1.97 -16.10 10.70
CA TYR A 158 1.89 -16.98 9.52
C TYR A 158 1.22 -16.33 8.31
N CYS A 159 0.61 -15.16 8.47
CA CYS A 159 -0.11 -14.49 7.38
C CYS A 159 0.83 -14.15 6.22
N LEU A 160 2.06 -13.71 6.51
CA LEU A 160 3.03 -13.36 5.48
C LEU A 160 3.45 -14.56 4.63
N GLU A 161 3.68 -15.73 5.26
CA GLU A 161 4.07 -16.96 4.54
C GLU A 161 2.97 -17.44 3.59
N SER A 162 1.70 -17.30 3.97
CA SER A 162 0.57 -17.61 3.08
C SER A 162 0.54 -16.63 1.90
N ASN A 163 0.63 -15.34 2.17
CA ASN A 163 0.57 -14.32 1.12
C ASN A 163 1.80 -14.35 0.20
N GLU A 164 2.96 -14.78 0.69
CA GLU A 164 4.17 -15.03 -0.11
C GLU A 164 3.93 -16.16 -1.12
N LYS A 165 3.30 -17.26 -0.70
CA LYS A 165 2.90 -18.34 -1.62
C LYS A 165 1.91 -17.85 -2.65
N ASP A 166 0.92 -17.05 -2.23
CA ASP A 166 -0.08 -16.49 -3.13
C ASP A 166 0.56 -15.54 -4.15
N LEU A 167 1.52 -14.70 -3.73
CA LEU A 167 2.31 -13.85 -4.61
C LEU A 167 3.02 -14.70 -5.69
N TYR A 168 3.72 -15.75 -5.28
CA TYR A 168 4.45 -16.62 -6.22
C TYR A 168 3.52 -17.32 -7.22
N VAL A 169 2.39 -17.84 -6.74
CA VAL A 169 1.40 -18.51 -7.58
C VAL A 169 0.76 -17.54 -8.57
N GLN A 170 0.35 -16.36 -8.12
CA GLN A 170 -0.40 -15.42 -8.95
C GLN A 170 0.50 -14.69 -9.97
N TYR A 171 1.72 -14.33 -9.58
CA TYR A 171 2.68 -13.67 -10.48
C TYR A 171 3.56 -14.65 -11.26
N GLY A 172 3.51 -15.96 -10.98
CA GLY A 172 4.30 -16.97 -11.67
C GLY A 172 5.79 -16.86 -11.37
N LEU A 173 6.15 -16.50 -10.14
CA LEU A 173 7.52 -16.20 -9.72
C LEU A 173 8.06 -17.24 -8.73
N ASN A 174 9.38 -17.29 -8.61
CA ASN A 174 10.10 -18.05 -7.61
C ASN A 174 11.27 -17.22 -7.07
N GLY A 175 11.79 -17.60 -5.91
CA GLY A 175 12.96 -16.95 -5.29
C GLY A 175 12.69 -16.52 -3.85
N SER A 176 13.52 -15.59 -3.37
CA SER A 176 13.37 -14.98 -2.04
C SER A 176 12.34 -13.85 -2.09
N PHE A 177 11.44 -13.78 -1.10
CA PHE A 177 10.34 -12.82 -1.03
C PHE A 177 10.74 -11.37 -1.33
N ASN A 178 11.77 -10.86 -0.66
CA ASN A 178 12.24 -9.48 -0.88
C ASN A 178 12.85 -9.26 -2.27
N VAL A 179 13.50 -10.28 -2.83
CA VAL A 179 14.04 -10.22 -4.20
C VAL A 179 12.91 -10.20 -5.22
N THR A 180 11.87 -11.00 -5.01
CA THR A 180 10.68 -11.03 -5.84
C THR A 180 9.95 -9.69 -5.82
N LEU A 181 9.70 -9.12 -4.64
CA LEU A 181 9.08 -7.80 -4.50
C LEU A 181 9.92 -6.71 -5.17
N GLY A 182 11.25 -6.72 -4.96
CA GLY A 182 12.16 -5.77 -5.59
C GLY A 182 12.15 -5.88 -7.11
N ARG A 183 12.15 -7.11 -7.66
CA ARG A 183 12.05 -7.32 -9.11
C ARG A 183 10.74 -6.76 -9.66
N LEU A 184 9.60 -7.16 -9.09
CA LEU A 184 8.28 -6.66 -9.48
C LEU A 184 8.21 -5.13 -9.45
N PHE A 185 8.74 -4.52 -8.39
CA PHE A 185 8.78 -3.09 -8.24
C PHE A 185 9.62 -2.43 -9.34
N THR A 186 10.84 -2.93 -9.59
CA THR A 186 11.73 -2.35 -10.61
C THR A 186 11.19 -2.52 -12.03
N ASP A 187 10.47 -3.60 -12.31
CA ASP A 187 9.83 -3.86 -13.62
C ASP A 187 8.63 -2.95 -13.81
N THR A 188 7.79 -2.81 -12.77
CA THR A 188 6.63 -1.92 -12.74
C THR A 188 7.06 -0.45 -12.89
N TYR A 189 8.02 0.00 -12.09
CA TYR A 189 8.54 1.37 -12.14
C TYR A 189 9.07 1.70 -13.54
N PHE A 190 9.87 0.80 -14.13
CA PHE A 190 10.38 0.97 -15.48
C PHE A 190 9.24 1.10 -16.51
N ALA A 191 8.23 0.22 -16.46
CA ALA A 191 7.13 0.27 -17.42
C ALA A 191 6.33 1.57 -17.31
N PHE A 192 6.09 2.07 -16.09
CA PHE A 192 5.42 3.35 -15.88
C PHE A 192 6.22 4.55 -16.38
N GLU A 193 7.53 4.58 -16.14
CA GLU A 193 8.42 5.60 -16.71
C GLU A 193 8.42 5.52 -18.25
N PHE A 194 8.56 4.30 -18.79
CA PHE A 194 8.67 4.05 -20.22
C PHE A 194 7.42 4.50 -20.99
N PHE A 195 6.21 4.28 -20.44
CA PHE A 195 4.95 4.73 -21.05
C PHE A 195 4.49 6.12 -20.58
N GLY A 196 5.19 6.75 -19.63
CA GLY A 196 4.89 8.08 -19.13
C GLY A 196 3.73 8.17 -18.12
N PHE A 197 3.35 7.07 -17.47
CA PHE A 197 2.30 7.08 -16.45
C PHE A 197 2.73 7.79 -15.15
N SER A 198 4.04 7.86 -14.91
CA SER A 198 4.66 8.55 -13.77
C SER A 198 4.82 10.06 -13.95
N GLN A 199 4.51 10.64 -15.12
CA GLN A 199 4.78 12.07 -15.40
C GLN A 199 3.86 13.01 -14.62
N THR A 200 4.38 13.87 -13.74
CA THR A 200 3.55 14.72 -12.88
C THR A 200 4.22 16.04 -12.54
N ASP A 201 3.41 17.10 -12.38
CA ASP A 201 3.86 18.42 -11.94
C ASP A 201 3.68 18.63 -10.42
N ASP A 202 3.05 17.67 -9.73
CA ASP A 202 2.85 17.74 -8.28
C ASP A 202 4.16 17.48 -7.53
N GLU A 203 4.62 18.46 -6.75
CA GLU A 203 5.89 18.36 -6.01
C GLU A 203 5.95 17.18 -5.03
N LYS A 204 4.84 16.81 -4.40
CA LYS A 204 4.81 15.67 -3.48
C LYS A 204 5.00 14.36 -4.23
N LEU A 205 4.33 14.21 -5.37
CA LEU A 205 4.47 13.04 -6.22
C LEU A 205 5.87 12.97 -6.86
N LEU A 206 6.45 14.10 -7.26
CA LEU A 206 7.83 14.16 -7.75
C LEU A 206 8.85 13.70 -6.70
N ARG A 207 8.66 14.07 -5.43
CA ARG A 207 9.50 13.56 -4.33
C ARG A 207 9.33 12.04 -4.15
N ALA A 208 8.08 11.55 -4.22
CA ALA A 208 7.80 10.12 -4.15
C ALA A 208 8.49 9.33 -5.27
N LEU A 209 8.40 9.81 -6.50
CA LEU A 209 9.09 9.20 -7.66
C LEU A 209 10.60 9.24 -7.52
N LYS A 210 11.16 10.33 -6.98
CA LYS A 210 12.60 10.43 -6.76
C LYS A 210 13.08 9.35 -5.77
N ASN A 211 12.33 9.11 -4.70
CA ASN A 211 12.63 8.03 -3.76
C ASN A 211 12.46 6.66 -4.41
N ALA A 212 11.35 6.43 -5.11
CA ALA A 212 11.09 5.20 -5.84
C ALA A 212 12.23 4.87 -6.83
N SER A 213 12.74 5.88 -7.54
CA SER A 213 13.89 5.74 -8.43
C SER A 213 15.16 5.32 -7.69
N LEU A 214 15.43 5.88 -6.51
CA LEU A 214 16.60 5.51 -5.70
C LEU A 214 16.49 4.06 -5.22
N ILE A 215 15.32 3.67 -4.71
CA ILE A 215 15.05 2.29 -4.28
C ILE A 215 15.19 1.31 -5.45
N ALA A 216 14.68 1.65 -6.63
CA ALA A 216 14.79 0.82 -7.83
C ALA A 216 16.26 0.67 -8.31
N GLN A 217 17.11 1.69 -8.10
CA GLN A 217 18.54 1.60 -8.38
C GLN A 217 19.27 0.74 -7.36
N GLN A 218 18.97 0.90 -6.07
CA GLN A 218 19.56 0.12 -4.97
C GLN A 218 19.18 -1.36 -5.03
N ALA A 219 17.97 -1.69 -5.48
CA ALA A 219 17.53 -3.06 -5.70
C ALA A 219 18.44 -3.83 -6.68
N LYS A 220 19.16 -3.13 -7.57
CA LYS A 220 20.13 -3.76 -8.49
C LYS A 220 21.48 -4.06 -7.84
N THR A 221 21.89 -3.28 -6.84
CA THR A 221 23.20 -3.46 -6.17
C THR A 221 23.11 -4.40 -4.98
N GLY A 222 21.90 -4.66 -4.45
CA GLY A 222 21.68 -5.57 -3.34
C GLY A 222 22.07 -5.01 -1.97
N ASP A 223 22.35 -3.71 -1.87
CA ASP A 223 22.98 -3.08 -0.69
C ASP A 223 22.01 -2.67 0.43
N PHE A 224 20.68 -2.82 0.29
CA PHE A 224 19.71 -2.27 1.25
C PHE A 224 18.58 -3.22 1.66
N GLY A 225 18.06 -3.00 2.87
CA GLY A 225 17.04 -3.83 3.52
C GLY A 225 15.62 -3.71 2.93
N CYS A 226 15.31 -2.65 2.17
CA CYS A 226 14.05 -2.53 1.43
C CYS A 226 14.31 -2.20 -0.04
N THR A 227 13.69 -2.96 -0.93
CA THR A 227 13.91 -2.91 -2.39
C THR A 227 12.66 -2.55 -3.19
N PHE A 228 11.59 -2.12 -2.51
CA PHE A 228 10.28 -1.86 -3.11
C PHE A 228 9.56 -0.67 -2.44
N ASP A 229 8.75 0.07 -3.21
CA ASP A 229 7.96 1.23 -2.74
C ASP A 229 6.70 1.41 -3.61
N PHE A 230 5.82 0.39 -3.64
CA PHE A 230 4.64 0.39 -4.51
C PHE A 230 3.65 1.51 -4.18
N GLY A 231 3.63 1.99 -2.93
CA GLY A 231 2.81 3.10 -2.49
C GLY A 231 3.16 4.40 -3.20
N ALA A 232 4.44 4.63 -3.49
CA ALA A 232 4.89 5.77 -4.31
C ALA A 232 4.38 5.70 -5.77
N LEU A 233 4.00 4.50 -6.26
CA LEU A 233 3.51 4.30 -7.62
C LEU A 233 1.99 4.32 -7.74
N ARG A 234 1.22 4.41 -6.65
CA ARG A 234 -0.26 4.36 -6.65
C ARG A 234 -0.91 5.31 -7.64
N PHE A 235 -0.37 6.52 -7.80
CA PHE A 235 -0.90 7.50 -8.76
C PHE A 235 -0.62 7.07 -10.22
N ALA A 236 0.55 6.50 -10.50
CA ALA A 236 0.90 5.97 -11.82
C ALA A 236 0.08 4.72 -12.16
N ILE A 237 -0.15 3.85 -11.17
CA ILE A 237 -1.07 2.71 -11.28
C ILE A 237 -2.48 3.20 -11.63
N ALA A 238 -2.98 4.22 -10.92
CA ALA A 238 -4.30 4.78 -11.17
C ALA A 238 -4.46 5.30 -12.60
N ARG A 239 -3.44 6.01 -13.13
CA ARG A 239 -3.40 6.53 -14.50
C ARG A 239 -3.26 5.47 -15.56
N TYR A 240 -2.37 4.50 -15.35
CA TYR A 240 -2.25 3.33 -16.24
C TYR A 240 -3.61 2.69 -16.43
N HIS A 241 -4.30 2.46 -15.33
CA HIS A 241 -5.58 1.82 -15.41
C HIS A 241 -6.72 2.72 -15.90
N GLU A 242 -6.68 4.02 -15.66
CA GLU A 242 -7.62 4.96 -16.28
C GLU A 242 -7.49 4.93 -17.81
N ALA A 243 -6.25 4.79 -18.31
CA ALA A 243 -5.98 4.67 -19.74
C ALA A 243 -6.35 3.29 -20.32
N GLY A 244 -6.12 2.20 -19.59
CA GLY A 244 -6.26 0.82 -20.09
C GLY A 244 -7.57 0.10 -19.72
N PHE A 245 -8.18 0.45 -18.58
CA PHE A 245 -9.30 -0.30 -17.98
C PHE A 245 -10.39 0.64 -17.42
N PRO A 246 -11.09 1.39 -18.28
CA PRO A 246 -12.08 2.38 -17.85
C PRO A 246 -13.30 1.81 -17.12
N HIS A 247 -13.54 0.49 -17.22
CA HIS A 247 -14.70 -0.20 -16.63
C HIS A 247 -14.34 -1.18 -15.50
N ARG A 248 -13.21 -0.96 -14.83
CA ARG A 248 -12.72 -1.84 -13.76
C ARG A 248 -13.61 -1.84 -12.49
N MET A 249 -13.60 -2.96 -11.77
CA MET A 249 -14.32 -3.13 -10.50
C MET A 249 -13.45 -3.02 -9.24
N VAL A 250 -12.13 -2.86 -9.36
CA VAL A 250 -11.17 -2.85 -8.24
C VAL A 250 -10.65 -1.42 -7.99
N ASP A 251 -10.22 -1.13 -6.75
CA ASP A 251 -9.61 0.15 -6.37
C ASP A 251 -8.57 0.57 -7.41
N PRO A 252 -8.64 1.83 -7.88
CA PRO A 252 -7.84 2.23 -9.00
C PRO A 252 -6.32 2.19 -8.79
N ARG A 253 -5.90 2.19 -7.53
CA ARG A 253 -4.51 2.30 -7.07
C ARG A 253 -3.85 0.94 -6.87
N ILE A 254 -4.59 -0.16 -6.98
CA ILE A 254 -4.09 -1.53 -6.78
C ILE A 254 -3.71 -2.14 -8.13
N LEU A 255 -2.47 -2.61 -8.24
CA LEU A 255 -1.93 -3.27 -9.42
C LEU A 255 -2.08 -4.79 -9.29
N THR A 256 -3.20 -5.32 -9.79
CA THR A 256 -3.48 -6.76 -9.78
C THR A 256 -2.48 -7.56 -10.63
N PRO A 257 -2.36 -8.89 -10.41
CA PRO A 257 -1.49 -9.74 -11.22
C PRO A 257 -1.76 -9.68 -12.72
N ASP A 258 -3.04 -9.62 -13.11
CA ASP A 258 -3.43 -9.58 -14.53
C ASP A 258 -3.05 -8.24 -15.17
N THR A 259 -3.38 -7.12 -14.51
CA THR A 259 -2.99 -5.79 -14.99
C THR A 259 -1.47 -5.59 -15.02
N HIS A 260 -0.74 -6.18 -14.08
CA HIS A 260 0.73 -6.16 -14.12
C HIS A 260 1.28 -6.97 -15.30
N ARG A 261 0.72 -8.17 -15.54
CA ARG A 261 1.12 -9.01 -16.67
C ARG A 261 0.89 -8.30 -18.00
N GLU A 262 -0.30 -7.72 -18.18
CA GLU A 262 -0.63 -6.95 -19.38
C GLU A 262 0.33 -5.76 -19.59
N LEU A 263 0.66 -5.03 -18.52
CA LEU A 263 1.65 -3.95 -18.59
C LEU A 263 3.00 -4.43 -19.13
N LEU A 264 3.53 -5.54 -18.60
CA LEU A 264 4.82 -6.08 -19.04
C LEU A 264 4.75 -6.71 -20.43
N ASP A 265 3.64 -7.35 -20.79
CA ASP A 265 3.42 -7.89 -22.13
C ASP A 265 3.45 -6.78 -23.18
N ILE A 266 2.88 -5.61 -22.88
CA ILE A 266 2.95 -4.44 -23.77
C ILE A 266 4.41 -3.96 -23.91
N VAL A 267 5.20 -3.93 -22.83
CA VAL A 267 6.64 -3.62 -22.91
C VAL A 267 7.37 -4.59 -23.83
N HIS A 268 7.14 -5.89 -23.67
CA HIS A 268 7.76 -6.93 -24.51
C HIS A 268 7.30 -6.89 -25.96
N HIS A 269 6.04 -6.51 -26.20
CA HIS A 269 5.50 -6.30 -27.54
C HIS A 269 6.20 -5.12 -28.23
N VAL A 270 6.41 -4.01 -27.52
CA VAL A 270 7.20 -2.86 -28.03
C VAL A 270 8.63 -3.27 -28.33
N ALA A 271 9.27 -4.05 -27.47
CA ALA A 271 10.61 -4.57 -27.73
C ALA A 271 10.66 -5.47 -28.99
N SER A 272 9.66 -6.32 -29.18
CA SER A 272 9.53 -7.16 -30.38
C SER A 272 9.36 -6.33 -31.65
N MET A 273 8.56 -5.26 -31.58
CA MET A 273 8.41 -4.30 -32.68
C MET A 273 9.74 -3.63 -33.06
N PHE A 274 10.53 -3.22 -32.08
CA PHE A 274 11.87 -2.70 -32.35
C PHE A 274 12.80 -3.74 -32.98
N LYS A 275 12.80 -4.99 -32.48
CA LYS A 275 13.56 -6.09 -33.10
C LYS A 275 13.15 -6.31 -34.57
N MET A 276 11.85 -6.26 -34.87
CA MET A 276 11.34 -6.40 -36.25
C MET A 276 11.82 -5.29 -37.19
N LEU A 277 11.96 -4.06 -36.68
CA LEU A 277 12.50 -2.93 -37.43
C LEU A 277 14.04 -2.92 -37.52
N GLY A 278 14.71 -3.93 -36.96
CA GLY A 278 16.17 -4.08 -37.01
C GLY A 278 16.95 -3.41 -35.88
N TYR A 279 16.28 -2.90 -34.84
CA TYR A 279 16.98 -2.39 -33.65
C TYR A 279 17.46 -3.55 -32.78
N ILE A 280 18.67 -3.40 -32.22
CA ILE A 280 19.27 -4.40 -31.33
C ILE A 280 18.75 -4.16 -29.91
N ILE A 281 18.07 -5.15 -29.35
CA ILE A 281 17.65 -5.19 -27.94
C ILE A 281 18.48 -6.26 -27.24
N GLU A 282 19.35 -5.81 -26.34
CA GLU A 282 20.25 -6.66 -25.56
C GLU A 282 19.52 -7.18 -24.33
N ASP A 283 19.49 -8.50 -24.12
CA ASP A 283 18.68 -9.09 -23.03
C ASP A 283 19.27 -8.77 -21.64
N ASP A 284 20.60 -8.72 -21.49
CA ASP A 284 21.28 -8.37 -20.25
C ASP A 284 21.08 -6.90 -19.83
N GLU A 285 20.84 -6.02 -20.81
CA GLU A 285 20.58 -4.59 -20.61
C GLU A 285 19.18 -4.19 -21.13
N PHE A 286 18.21 -5.10 -21.05
CA PHE A 286 16.89 -4.97 -21.71
C PHE A 286 16.27 -3.58 -21.55
N LYS A 287 16.20 -3.07 -20.32
CA LYS A 287 15.60 -1.76 -20.00
C LYS A 287 16.37 -0.60 -20.64
N SER A 288 17.69 -0.58 -20.51
CA SER A 288 18.55 0.48 -21.05
C SER A 288 18.57 0.46 -22.58
N SER A 289 18.66 -0.74 -23.17
CA SER A 289 18.65 -0.95 -24.61
C SER A 289 17.31 -0.53 -25.23
N LEU A 290 16.19 -0.86 -24.59
CA LEU A 290 14.86 -0.45 -25.02
C LEU A 290 14.67 1.08 -24.96
N THR A 291 15.09 1.74 -23.88
CA THR A 291 15.03 3.21 -23.78
C THR A 291 15.91 3.89 -24.82
N ARG A 292 17.12 3.39 -25.07
CA ARG A 292 18.01 3.92 -26.12
C ARG A 292 17.35 3.83 -27.51
N ASN A 293 16.77 2.67 -27.84
CA ASN A 293 16.11 2.46 -29.12
C ASN A 293 14.84 3.30 -29.27
N LEU A 294 14.09 3.52 -28.19
CA LEU A 294 12.96 4.44 -28.17
C LEU A 294 13.41 5.86 -28.56
N GLU A 295 14.48 6.38 -27.95
CA GLU A 295 14.97 7.73 -28.27
C GLU A 295 15.50 7.84 -29.71
N LEU A 296 16.19 6.81 -30.21
CA LEU A 296 16.63 6.74 -31.61
C LEU A 296 15.43 6.78 -32.56
N PHE A 297 14.45 5.89 -32.34
CA PHE A 297 13.24 5.82 -33.16
C PHE A 297 12.46 7.13 -33.16
N LYS A 298 12.30 7.76 -31.99
CA LYS A 298 11.63 9.07 -31.88
C LYS A 298 12.36 10.15 -32.65
N LYS A 299 13.70 10.18 -32.60
CA LYS A 299 14.53 11.12 -33.35
C LYS A 299 14.37 10.93 -34.85
N GLU A 300 14.42 9.69 -35.33
CA GLU A 300 14.25 9.34 -36.75
C GLU A 300 12.86 9.71 -37.29
N ASN A 301 11.83 9.60 -36.45
CA ASN A 301 10.44 9.88 -36.81
C ASN A 301 9.93 11.27 -36.36
N SER A 302 10.83 12.16 -35.91
CA SER A 302 10.49 13.51 -35.44
C SER A 302 9.36 13.55 -34.39
N ILE A 303 9.38 12.62 -33.44
CA ILE A 303 8.39 12.50 -32.35
C ILE A 303 8.90 13.29 -31.13
N LYS A 304 8.06 14.22 -30.64
CA LYS A 304 8.40 15.14 -29.53
C LYS A 304 8.00 14.65 -28.13
N GLU A 305 7.36 13.50 -28.01
CA GLU A 305 7.00 12.92 -26.71
C GLU A 305 8.28 12.60 -25.91
N ASN A 306 8.25 12.59 -24.58
CA ASN A 306 9.42 12.23 -23.76
C ASN A 306 9.45 10.74 -23.40
N TYR A 307 8.40 10.01 -23.72
CA TYR A 307 8.14 8.62 -23.36
C TYR A 307 7.49 7.89 -24.54
N CYS A 308 7.26 6.58 -24.41
CA CYS A 308 6.56 5.76 -25.39
C CYS A 308 5.04 6.03 -25.31
N GLY A 309 4.64 7.23 -25.71
CA GLY A 309 3.25 7.67 -25.68
C GLY A 309 2.43 7.12 -26.83
N ARG A 310 1.16 7.56 -26.89
CA ARG A 310 0.20 7.12 -27.91
C ARG A 310 0.68 7.42 -29.34
N LYS A 311 1.34 8.56 -29.56
CA LYS A 311 1.87 8.91 -30.89
C LYS A 311 3.01 7.97 -31.25
N THR A 312 3.93 7.73 -30.32
CA THR A 312 5.05 6.80 -30.53
C THR A 312 4.58 5.40 -30.87
N ILE A 313 3.64 4.84 -30.10
CA ILE A 313 3.07 3.51 -30.34
C ILE A 313 2.41 3.42 -31.72
N ARG A 314 1.64 4.45 -32.13
CA ARG A 314 0.99 4.48 -33.45
C ARG A 314 1.99 4.45 -34.61
N VAL A 315 3.06 5.24 -34.51
CA VAL A 315 4.09 5.29 -35.55
C VAL A 315 4.86 3.96 -35.58
N LEU A 316 5.16 3.38 -34.42
CA LEU A 316 5.84 2.08 -34.31
C LEU A 316 5.00 0.94 -34.91
N LEU A 317 3.70 0.89 -34.63
CA LEU A 317 2.76 -0.06 -35.24
C LEU A 317 2.68 0.13 -36.76
N SER A 318 2.56 1.37 -37.24
CA SER A 318 2.53 1.62 -38.69
C SER A 318 3.82 1.20 -39.38
N ALA A 319 4.98 1.46 -38.77
CA ALA A 319 6.28 1.08 -39.31
C ALA A 319 6.44 -0.45 -39.38
N THR A 320 6.02 -1.15 -38.33
CA THR A 320 6.11 -2.62 -38.27
C THR A 320 5.15 -3.31 -39.23
N CYS A 321 3.90 -2.85 -39.35
CA CYS A 321 2.97 -3.39 -40.34
C CYS A 321 3.48 -3.20 -41.78
N ASN A 322 4.05 -2.04 -42.10
CA ASN A 322 4.63 -1.77 -43.42
C ASN A 322 5.87 -2.62 -43.68
N PHE A 323 6.69 -2.88 -42.65
CA PHE A 323 7.85 -3.76 -42.76
C PHE A 323 7.44 -5.20 -43.03
N ASP A 324 6.40 -5.69 -42.34
CA ASP A 324 5.87 -7.03 -42.53
C ASP A 324 5.22 -7.19 -43.90
N HIS A 325 4.46 -6.19 -44.37
CA HIS A 325 3.90 -6.18 -45.73
C HIS A 325 5.00 -6.22 -46.80
N LYS A 326 6.05 -5.40 -46.67
CA LYS A 326 7.19 -5.43 -47.60
C LYS A 326 7.92 -6.77 -47.57
N ARG A 327 8.06 -7.40 -46.39
CA ARG A 327 8.64 -8.74 -46.29
C ARG A 327 7.77 -9.80 -46.93
N LEU A 328 6.44 -9.71 -46.77
CA LEU A 328 5.49 -10.60 -47.42
C LEU A 328 5.48 -10.40 -48.93
N GLU A 329 5.57 -9.17 -49.44
CA GLU A 329 5.72 -8.88 -50.87
C GLU A 329 7.02 -9.46 -51.42
N ILE A 330 8.15 -9.23 -50.74
CA ILE A 330 9.45 -9.80 -51.12
C ILE A 330 9.40 -11.34 -51.07
N ALA A 331 8.81 -11.93 -50.02
CA ALA A 331 8.68 -13.38 -49.87
C ALA A 331 7.69 -13.99 -50.87
N ALA A 332 6.68 -13.24 -51.30
CA ALA A 332 5.75 -13.60 -52.36
C ALA A 332 6.32 -13.37 -53.78
N GLY A 333 7.56 -12.88 -53.90
CA GLY A 333 8.21 -12.59 -55.17
C GLY A 333 7.67 -11.35 -55.88
N ILE A 334 6.89 -10.53 -55.20
CA ILE A 334 6.36 -9.26 -55.70
C ILE A 334 7.47 -8.22 -55.50
N GLN A 335 8.37 -8.08 -56.47
CA GLN A 335 9.24 -6.91 -56.53
C GLN A 335 8.36 -5.70 -56.82
N GLY A 336 8.16 -4.85 -55.81
CA GLY A 336 7.46 -3.58 -55.96
C GLY A 336 8.12 -2.75 -57.05
N ASN A 337 7.42 -2.56 -58.16
CA ASN A 337 7.75 -1.56 -59.16
C ASN A 337 7.49 -0.18 -58.55
N ASP A 338 8.48 0.38 -57.87
CA ASP A 338 8.62 1.83 -57.76
C ASP A 338 10.01 2.21 -58.26
N GLU A 339 10.01 3.21 -59.14
CA GLU A 339 11.07 3.59 -60.06
C GLU A 339 12.39 3.97 -59.34
N ASN A 340 13.48 3.30 -59.74
CA ASN A 340 14.89 3.72 -59.74
C ASN A 340 15.55 4.19 -58.42
N PRO A 341 16.73 3.62 -58.10
CA PRO A 341 17.91 4.11 -58.80
C PRO A 341 18.64 3.03 -59.58
N ARG A 342 19.06 3.41 -60.79
CA ARG A 342 19.97 2.66 -61.66
C ARG A 342 21.20 2.19 -60.87
N LEU A 343 21.34 0.88 -60.75
CA LEU A 343 22.63 0.21 -60.79
C LEU A 343 22.69 -0.51 -62.14
N GLU A 344 23.28 0.16 -63.13
CA GLU A 344 23.79 -0.50 -64.32
C GLU A 344 24.90 -1.45 -63.86
N ILE A 345 24.57 -2.73 -63.72
CA ILE A 345 25.56 -3.80 -63.68
C ILE A 345 25.73 -4.24 -65.13
N GLU A 346 26.77 -3.70 -65.78
CA GLU A 346 27.33 -4.33 -66.96
C GLU A 346 27.75 -5.75 -66.58
N ALA A 347 27.14 -6.73 -67.25
CA ALA A 347 27.50 -8.13 -67.13
C ALA A 347 28.89 -8.35 -67.75
N ASP A 348 29.92 -8.51 -66.91
CA ASP A 348 31.21 -9.07 -67.31
C ASP A 348 31.02 -10.58 -67.59
N PRO A 349 31.27 -11.07 -68.83
CA PRO A 349 31.09 -12.49 -69.17
C PRO A 349 32.17 -13.43 -68.61
N ARG A 350 32.84 -13.06 -67.51
CA ARG A 350 33.92 -13.85 -66.88
C ARG A 350 33.61 -14.45 -65.51
N PHE A 351 32.34 -14.51 -65.08
CA PHE A 351 31.97 -15.29 -63.89
C PHE A 351 31.67 -16.75 -64.22
N ILE A 352 32.76 -17.49 -64.44
CA ILE A 352 32.79 -18.95 -64.36
C ILE A 352 32.75 -19.33 -62.87
N GLY A 353 31.72 -20.08 -62.48
CA GLY A 353 31.70 -20.98 -61.30
C GLY A 353 31.74 -20.32 -59.92
N ILE A 354 30.57 -20.13 -59.30
CA ILE A 354 30.48 -19.86 -57.85
C ILE A 354 29.90 -21.11 -57.14
N PRO A 355 30.72 -21.88 -56.40
CA PRO A 355 30.26 -22.99 -55.54
C PRO A 355 29.21 -22.62 -54.49
N ALA A 356 29.08 -21.33 -54.16
CA ALA A 356 28.18 -20.82 -53.12
C ALA A 356 26.68 -20.94 -53.44
N VAL A 357 26.27 -21.04 -54.70
CA VAL A 357 24.85 -21.26 -55.05
C VAL A 357 24.46 -22.72 -54.82
N THR A 358 25.39 -23.65 -55.03
CA THR A 358 25.20 -25.07 -54.73
C THR A 358 25.16 -25.31 -53.22
N ASP A 359 26.02 -24.65 -52.44
CA ASP A 359 25.99 -24.69 -50.97
C ASP A 359 24.70 -24.07 -50.39
N MET A 360 24.12 -23.05 -51.04
CA MET A 360 22.83 -22.46 -50.66
C MET A 360 21.63 -23.37 -50.99
N ILE A 361 21.72 -24.18 -52.05
CA ILE A 361 20.68 -25.14 -52.41
C ILE A 361 20.73 -26.36 -51.48
N ASP A 362 21.92 -26.80 -51.06
CA ASP A 362 22.10 -27.90 -50.09
C ASP A 362 21.72 -27.51 -48.64
N THR A 363 21.57 -26.22 -48.34
CA THR A 363 21.08 -25.72 -47.04
C THR A 363 19.56 -25.52 -46.97
N ILE A 364 18.83 -25.68 -48.08
CA ILE A 364 17.36 -25.68 -48.05
C ILE A 364 16.91 -27.00 -47.42
N PRO A 365 16.28 -26.98 -46.23
CA PRO A 365 15.91 -28.21 -45.55
C PRO A 365 14.92 -29.00 -46.42
N ASN A 366 15.20 -30.29 -46.62
CA ASN A 366 14.29 -31.18 -47.34
C ASN A 366 12.87 -31.04 -46.75
N MET A 367 11.85 -30.91 -47.59
CA MET A 367 10.45 -30.74 -47.20
C MET A 367 10.00 -31.73 -46.11
N GLN A 368 10.52 -32.97 -46.12
CA GLN A 368 10.26 -33.96 -45.08
C GLN A 368 10.82 -33.58 -43.70
N GLN A 369 11.97 -32.90 -43.64
CA GLN A 369 12.54 -32.39 -42.39
C GLN A 369 11.71 -31.23 -41.83
N ILE A 370 11.19 -30.35 -42.71
CA ILE A 370 10.29 -29.26 -42.32
C ILE A 370 8.97 -29.82 -41.75
N VAL A 371 8.37 -30.80 -42.43
CA VAL A 371 7.14 -31.48 -41.98
C VAL A 371 7.37 -32.19 -40.64
N THR A 372 8.53 -32.84 -40.46
CA THR A 372 8.88 -33.52 -39.20
C THR A 372 9.04 -32.53 -38.06
N LYS A 373 9.74 -31.40 -38.29
CA LYS A 373 9.88 -30.32 -37.28
C LYS A 373 8.53 -29.71 -36.93
N MET A 374 7.70 -29.38 -37.91
CA MET A 374 6.34 -28.87 -37.67
C MET A 374 5.49 -29.88 -36.90
N SER A 375 5.56 -31.18 -37.23
CA SER A 375 4.82 -32.21 -36.50
C SER A 375 5.28 -32.34 -35.05
N GLN A 376 6.59 -32.23 -34.79
CA GLN A 376 7.14 -32.23 -33.43
C GLN A 376 6.71 -30.98 -32.66
N GLU A 377 6.70 -29.81 -33.30
CA GLU A 377 6.28 -28.54 -32.71
C GLU A 377 4.78 -28.52 -32.40
N ILE A 378 3.94 -29.04 -33.30
CA ILE A 378 2.50 -29.25 -33.07
C ILE A 378 2.29 -30.21 -31.90
N THR A 379 3.03 -31.31 -31.84
CA THR A 379 2.91 -32.28 -30.73
C THR A 379 3.32 -31.64 -29.40
N ARG A 380 4.39 -30.83 -29.40
CA ARG A 380 4.87 -30.10 -28.22
C ARG A 380 3.91 -29.01 -27.78
N SER A 381 3.32 -28.28 -28.72
CA SER A 381 2.29 -27.28 -28.46
C SER A 381 1.04 -27.95 -27.88
N THR A 382 0.58 -29.05 -28.50
CA THR A 382 -0.60 -29.80 -28.04
C THR A 382 -0.41 -30.38 -26.64
N SER A 383 0.78 -30.94 -26.33
CA SER A 383 1.06 -31.46 -24.99
C SER A 383 1.17 -30.34 -23.94
N SER A 384 1.73 -29.19 -24.32
CA SER A 384 1.75 -27.99 -23.47
C SER A 384 0.34 -27.50 -23.17
N THR A 385 -0.51 -27.34 -24.20
CA THR A 385 -1.91 -26.94 -24.04
C THR A 385 -2.68 -27.94 -23.18
N ARG A 386 -2.48 -29.24 -23.37
CA ARG A 386 -3.10 -30.28 -22.53
C ARG A 386 -2.71 -30.12 -21.06
N SER A 387 -1.42 -29.95 -20.76
CA SER A 387 -0.95 -29.73 -19.39
C SER A 387 -1.52 -28.45 -18.76
N SER A 388 -1.78 -27.42 -19.57
CA SER A 388 -2.42 -26.18 -19.13
C SER A 388 -3.90 -26.39 -18.84
N CYS A 389 -4.60 -27.18 -19.67
CA CYS A 389 -5.99 -27.57 -19.42
C CYS A 389 -6.14 -28.43 -18.16
N GLU A 390 -5.24 -29.40 -17.94
CA GLU A 390 -5.23 -30.24 -16.72
C GLU A 390 -5.02 -29.37 -15.47
N ARG A 391 -4.07 -28.44 -15.49
CA ARG A 391 -3.84 -27.48 -14.39
C ARG A 391 -5.03 -26.54 -14.18
N LEU A 392 -5.69 -26.06 -15.24
CA LEU A 392 -6.90 -25.26 -15.14
C LEU A 392 -8.04 -26.05 -14.49
N ASN A 393 -8.19 -27.33 -14.83
CA ASN A 393 -9.19 -28.20 -14.24
C ASN A 393 -8.92 -28.45 -12.74
N GLU A 394 -7.67 -28.68 -12.35
CA GLU A 394 -7.29 -28.78 -10.93
C GLU A 394 -7.63 -27.50 -10.16
N ARG A 395 -7.36 -26.33 -10.75
CA ARG A 395 -7.74 -25.02 -10.18
C ARG A 395 -9.25 -24.87 -10.06
N LEU A 396 -10.02 -25.28 -11.06
CA LEU A 396 -11.49 -25.26 -11.00
C LEU A 396 -12.02 -26.13 -9.85
N VAL A 397 -11.47 -27.33 -9.68
CA VAL A 397 -11.83 -28.22 -8.57
C VAL A 397 -11.46 -27.60 -7.22
N GLN A 398 -10.32 -26.91 -7.12
CA GLN A 398 -9.93 -26.21 -5.90
C GLN A 398 -10.85 -25.01 -5.61
N CYS A 399 -11.22 -24.24 -6.64
CA CYS A 399 -12.19 -23.15 -6.51
C CYS A 399 -13.56 -23.66 -6.03
N ASP A 400 -14.03 -24.79 -6.54
CA ASP A 400 -15.29 -25.40 -6.11
C ASP A 400 -15.24 -25.84 -4.63
N LYS A 401 -14.12 -26.42 -4.19
CA LYS A 401 -13.89 -26.73 -2.76
C LYS A 401 -13.90 -25.47 -1.89
N SER A 402 -13.24 -24.39 -2.33
CA SER A 402 -13.23 -23.12 -1.62
C SER A 402 -14.62 -22.49 -1.56
N LEU A 403 -15.39 -22.52 -2.65
CA LEU A 403 -16.78 -22.04 -2.67
C LEU A 403 -17.67 -22.80 -1.70
N ASN A 404 -17.52 -24.13 -1.63
CA ASN A 404 -18.25 -24.94 -0.66
C ASN A 404 -17.86 -24.61 0.80
N SER A 405 -16.57 -24.36 1.07
CA SER A 405 -16.11 -23.92 2.40
C SER A 405 -16.65 -22.54 2.78
N ILE A 406 -16.67 -21.61 1.83
CA ILE A 406 -17.26 -20.27 2.00
C ILE A 406 -18.76 -20.39 2.28
N LYS A 407 -19.47 -21.26 1.57
CA LYS A 407 -20.90 -21.48 1.80
C LYS A 407 -21.17 -22.00 3.22
N VAL A 408 -20.39 -22.97 3.69
CA VAL A 408 -20.51 -23.49 5.06
C VAL A 408 -20.24 -22.42 6.11
N THR A 409 -19.22 -21.57 5.90
CA THR A 409 -18.95 -20.45 6.82
C THR A 409 -20.03 -19.37 6.76
N LEU A 410 -20.60 -19.10 5.58
CA LEU A 410 -21.72 -18.17 5.43
C LEU A 410 -22.98 -18.67 6.15
N ASP A 411 -23.31 -19.95 6.04
CA ASP A 411 -24.43 -20.57 6.75
C ASP A 411 -24.22 -20.49 8.28
N ALA A 412 -22.99 -20.71 8.75
CA ALA A 412 -22.63 -20.57 10.16
C ALA A 412 -22.79 -19.11 10.64
N VAL A 413 -22.32 -18.13 9.86
CA VAL A 413 -22.49 -16.70 10.18
C VAL A 413 -23.96 -16.31 10.20
N SER A 414 -24.76 -16.81 9.25
CA SER A 414 -26.20 -16.56 9.24
C SER A 414 -26.89 -17.13 10.49
N SER A 415 -26.48 -18.31 10.96
CA SER A 415 -27.00 -18.88 12.21
C SER A 415 -26.60 -18.06 13.44
N LEU A 416 -25.36 -17.55 13.48
CA LEU A 416 -24.88 -16.69 14.55
C LEU A 416 -25.61 -15.35 14.58
N SER A 417 -25.89 -14.76 13.41
CA SER A 417 -26.69 -13.54 13.29
C SER A 417 -28.06 -13.72 13.94
N SER A 418 -28.75 -14.82 13.62
CA SER A 418 -30.05 -15.13 14.23
C SER A 418 -29.98 -15.29 15.75
N ILE A 419 -28.90 -15.87 16.29
CA ILE A 419 -28.70 -15.99 17.74
C ILE A 419 -28.44 -14.62 18.38
N ILE A 420 -27.70 -13.74 17.70
CA ILE A 420 -27.44 -12.38 18.17
C ILE A 420 -28.74 -11.57 18.19
N ASP A 421 -29.56 -11.66 17.15
CA ASP A 421 -30.85 -10.99 17.08
C ASP A 421 -31.77 -11.41 18.24
N GLU A 422 -31.86 -12.72 18.52
CA GLU A 422 -32.62 -13.24 19.67
C GLU A 422 -32.09 -12.72 21.02
N LYS A 423 -30.76 -12.64 21.18
CA LYS A 423 -30.15 -12.09 22.40
C LYS A 423 -30.37 -10.59 22.54
N LEU A 424 -30.37 -9.85 21.43
CA LEU A 424 -30.58 -8.41 21.41
C LEU A 424 -32.03 -8.08 21.74
N GLU A 425 -32.98 -8.87 21.25
CA GLU A 425 -34.39 -8.78 21.63
C GLU A 425 -34.59 -9.05 23.14
N LYS A 426 -33.97 -10.11 23.69
CA LYS A 426 -34.02 -10.39 25.13
C LYS A 426 -33.42 -9.26 25.97
N ALA A 427 -32.28 -8.71 25.55
CA ALA A 427 -31.65 -7.58 26.24
C ALA A 427 -32.51 -6.32 26.17
N GLY A 428 -33.19 -6.08 25.03
CA GLY A 428 -34.17 -5.00 24.87
C GLY A 428 -35.32 -5.12 25.87
N ASN A 429 -35.93 -6.31 25.96
CA ASN A 429 -37.02 -6.57 26.90
C ASN A 429 -36.57 -6.40 28.36
N SER A 430 -35.39 -6.91 28.73
CA SER A 430 -34.85 -6.70 30.09
C SER A 430 -34.55 -5.23 30.39
N LEU A 431 -34.11 -4.44 29.40
CA LEU A 431 -33.90 -3.01 29.58
C LEU A 431 -35.23 -2.28 29.82
N GLU A 432 -36.28 -2.65 29.10
CA GLU A 432 -37.63 -2.11 29.27
C GLU A 432 -38.18 -2.40 30.68
N GLU A 433 -38.02 -3.64 31.18
CA GLU A 433 -38.37 -4.01 32.55
C GLU A 433 -37.61 -3.17 33.61
N VAL A 434 -36.31 -2.94 33.40
CA VAL A 434 -35.51 -2.10 34.31
C VAL A 434 -35.96 -0.63 34.27
N MET A 435 -36.30 -0.12 33.09
CA MET A 435 -36.82 1.24 32.94
C MET A 435 -38.18 1.41 33.64
N GLU A 436 -39.08 0.43 33.51
CA GLU A 436 -40.37 0.43 34.21
C GLU A 436 -40.19 0.37 35.74
N ALA A 437 -39.28 -0.49 36.22
CA ALA A 437 -38.94 -0.57 37.63
C ALA A 437 -38.37 0.75 38.17
N HIS A 438 -37.49 1.41 37.40
CA HIS A 438 -36.93 2.71 37.76
C HIS A 438 -38.01 3.79 37.82
N ALA A 439 -38.94 3.82 36.86
CA ALA A 439 -40.05 4.78 36.86
C ALA A 439 -40.95 4.61 38.10
N ASN A 440 -41.24 3.36 38.51
CA ASN A 440 -42.00 3.08 39.72
C ASN A 440 -41.25 3.52 41.00
N VAL A 441 -39.94 3.29 41.07
CA VAL A 441 -39.11 3.77 42.19
C VAL A 441 -39.11 5.29 42.26
N GLU A 442 -39.01 5.98 41.12
CA GLU A 442 -39.06 7.44 41.06
C GLU A 442 -40.41 7.98 41.57
N GLU A 443 -41.53 7.35 41.18
CA GLU A 443 -42.86 7.68 41.69
C GLU A 443 -42.96 7.49 43.21
N GLN A 444 -42.42 6.39 43.74
CA GLN A 444 -42.37 6.14 45.20
C GLN A 444 -41.52 7.18 45.94
N ILE A 445 -40.37 7.58 45.38
CA ILE A 445 -39.52 8.64 45.94
C ILE A 445 -40.26 9.97 45.94
N MET A 446 -40.97 10.32 44.87
CA MET A 446 -41.78 11.54 44.83
C MET A 446 -42.91 11.51 45.88
N ALA A 447 -43.58 10.38 46.06
CA ALA A 447 -44.61 10.20 47.09
C ALA A 447 -44.05 10.35 48.51
N LEU A 448 -42.88 9.74 48.78
CA LEU A 448 -42.16 9.87 50.05
C LEU A 448 -41.73 11.32 50.31
N SER A 449 -41.14 11.99 49.33
CA SER A 449 -40.73 13.40 49.42
C SER A 449 -41.93 14.30 49.75
N LYS A 450 -43.09 14.06 49.10
CA LYS A 450 -44.33 14.76 49.41
C LYS A 450 -44.78 14.52 50.85
N LYS A 451 -44.73 13.27 51.33
CA LYS A 451 -45.11 12.91 52.71
C LYS A 451 -44.20 13.57 53.75
N ILE A 452 -42.88 13.54 53.54
CA ILE A 452 -41.88 14.19 54.40
C ILE A 452 -42.16 15.70 54.47
N ASN A 453 -42.44 16.34 53.34
CA ASN A 453 -42.71 17.78 53.31
C ASN A 453 -44.01 18.14 54.06
N THR A 454 -45.06 17.31 53.96
CA THR A 454 -46.28 17.48 54.77
C THR A 454 -46.03 17.28 56.27
N GLU A 455 -45.27 16.27 56.68
CA GLU A 455 -44.93 16.04 58.09
C GLU A 455 -44.03 17.15 58.64
N PHE A 456 -43.06 17.62 57.85
CA PHE A 456 -42.19 18.75 58.23
C PHE A 456 -43.01 20.03 58.44
N ARG A 457 -43.94 20.35 57.55
CA ARG A 457 -44.88 21.48 57.74
C ARG A 457 -45.74 21.32 58.99
N GLY A 458 -46.22 20.10 59.28
CA GLY A 458 -46.95 19.79 60.51
C GLY A 458 -46.12 20.03 61.77
N ASN A 459 -44.88 19.53 61.79
CA ASN A 459 -43.97 19.66 62.93
C ASN A 459 -43.54 21.12 63.16
N VAL A 460 -43.29 21.89 62.10
CA VAL A 460 -43.02 23.33 62.22
C VAL A 460 -44.21 24.06 62.83
N LEU A 461 -45.45 23.72 62.43
CA LEU A 461 -46.65 24.29 63.02
C LEU A 461 -46.77 23.93 64.52
N PHE A 462 -46.50 22.68 64.87
CA PHE A 462 -46.50 22.19 66.25
C PHE A 462 -45.42 22.85 67.12
N MET A 463 -44.28 23.26 66.56
CA MET A 463 -43.22 23.97 67.28
C MET A 463 -43.55 25.46 67.49
N LEU A 464 -44.26 26.08 66.54
CA LEU A 464 -44.64 27.50 66.63
C LEU A 464 -45.72 27.78 67.69
N ILE A 465 -46.66 26.84 67.90
CA ILE A 465 -47.75 27.02 68.88
C ILE A 465 -47.21 27.20 70.33
N PRO A 466 -46.34 26.33 70.88
CA PRO A 466 -45.72 26.53 72.18
C PRO A 466 -44.90 27.82 72.27
N ALA A 467 -44.15 28.16 71.21
CA ALA A 467 -43.36 29.39 71.18
C ALA A 467 -44.25 30.65 71.31
N ILE A 468 -45.38 30.68 70.60
CA ILE A 468 -46.37 31.76 70.70
C ILE A 468 -46.98 31.78 72.11
N ILE A 469 -47.31 30.63 72.70
CA ILE A 469 -47.83 30.55 74.07
C ILE A 469 -46.80 31.11 75.07
N VAL A 470 -45.53 30.75 74.95
CA VAL A 470 -44.45 31.30 75.79
C VAL A 470 -44.35 32.81 75.63
N ILE A 471 -44.38 33.33 74.40
CA ILE A 471 -44.36 34.78 74.15
C ILE A 471 -45.56 35.48 74.81
N LEU A 472 -46.76 34.89 74.72
CA LEU A 472 -47.96 35.45 75.36
C LEU A 472 -47.87 35.41 76.89
N VAL A 473 -47.32 34.35 77.47
CA VAL A 473 -47.08 34.23 78.92
C VAL A 473 -46.05 35.26 79.39
N ILE A 474 -44.93 35.43 78.67
CA ILE A 474 -43.92 36.44 78.95
C ILE A 474 -44.54 37.84 78.86
N LYS A 475 -45.30 38.14 77.81
CA LYS A 475 -45.98 39.43 77.65
C LYS A 475 -46.95 39.72 78.80
N LYS A 476 -47.70 38.71 79.24
CA LYS A 476 -48.62 38.84 80.40
C LYS A 476 -47.85 39.07 81.70
N LEU A 477 -46.73 38.38 81.91
CA LEU A 477 -45.84 38.59 83.06
C LEU A 477 -45.25 40.01 83.10
N ILE A 478 -44.77 40.52 81.95
CA ILE A 478 -44.25 41.89 81.84
C ILE A 478 -45.35 42.91 82.18
N LEU A 479 -46.56 42.73 81.65
CA LEU A 479 -47.69 43.61 81.94
C LEU A 479 -48.10 43.59 83.43
N SER A 480 -48.04 42.43 84.08
CA SER A 480 -48.30 42.30 85.52
C SER A 480 -47.23 42.99 86.38
N ILE A 481 -45.96 42.98 85.94
CA ILE A 481 -44.87 43.66 86.65
C ILE A 481 -45.00 45.19 86.49
N SER A 482 -45.51 45.70 85.37
CA SER A 482 -45.72 47.14 85.18
C SER A 482 -46.90 47.73 85.97
N TYR A 483 -47.71 46.90 86.63
CA TYR A 483 -48.88 47.32 87.43
C TYR A 483 -48.64 47.27 88.95
N ILE A 484 -47.46 46.79 89.38
CA ILE A 484 -46.95 46.86 90.76
C ILE A 484 -45.99 48.05 90.81
#